data_AF-A0A3N5DFR7-F1
#
_entry.id   AF-A0A3N5DFR7-F1
#
_cell.length_a   1.000
_cell.length_b   1.000
_cell.length_c   1.000
_cell.angle_alpha   90.00
_cell.angle_beta   90.00
_cell.angle_gamma   90.00
#
_symmetry.space_group_name_H-M   'P 1'
#
loop_
_entity.id
_entity.type
_entity.pdbx_description
1 polymer ?
#
loop_
_entity_poly.entity_id
_entity_poly.type
_entity_poly.pdbx_seq_one_letter_code
_entity_poly.pdbx_strand_id
1 'polypeptide(L)'
;MNIEQTLDNKALELLADLRNHYEISFQQKNINYCETYTQNGKSIIYYNPKIVDNESIVHELLHIWLDKYNYIIGNHIFLSCKSHNKLNKVFRKFLCDYIGNCLDHNKMYSKYLEMGYGPEKFLMDALDEKCSIREIKRLHLKFLGRYKAKSIDRFIGYLISIYADHVHNDYSEHLKLLKSKDPDLFKIVTDFWNKWTKFDIETIDPIYNSDIELAESFILEMEQWIDNK
;
A
#
# COMPACT_ATOMS: atom_id res chain seq x y z
N MET A 1 7.42 -19.36 23.58
CA MET A 1 7.80 -17.98 23.95
C MET A 1 6.56 -17.13 23.82
N ASN A 2 6.12 -16.47 24.89
CA ASN A 2 5.07 -15.48 24.79
C ASN A 2 5.69 -14.20 24.22
N ILE A 3 5.34 -13.84 22.98
CA ILE A 3 5.94 -12.68 22.29
C ILE A 3 5.64 -11.37 23.02
N GLU A 4 4.51 -11.28 23.73
CA GLU A 4 4.14 -10.08 24.47
C GLU A 4 5.14 -9.74 25.59
N GLN A 5 5.83 -10.76 26.14
CA GLN A 5 6.85 -10.55 27.18
C GLN A 5 8.16 -9.97 26.62
N THR A 6 8.33 -9.95 25.31
CA THR A 6 9.52 -9.40 24.65
C THR A 6 9.25 -8.03 24.01
N LEU A 7 8.00 -7.57 24.05
CA LEU A 7 7.61 -6.28 23.49
C LEU A 7 8.10 -5.12 24.37
N ASP A 8 8.53 -4.04 23.74
CA ASP A 8 8.83 -2.80 24.45
C ASP A 8 7.54 -2.10 24.94
N ASN A 9 7.71 -1.08 25.79
CA ASN A 9 6.57 -0.38 26.38
C ASN A 9 5.66 0.31 25.34
N LYS A 10 6.21 0.81 24.23
CA LYS A 10 5.45 1.54 23.21
C LYS A 10 4.58 0.58 22.40
N ALA A 11 5.13 -0.59 22.05
CA ALA A 11 4.40 -1.68 21.42
C ALA A 11 3.29 -2.20 22.35
N LEU A 12 3.57 -2.34 23.64
CA LEU A 12 2.57 -2.76 24.65
C LEU A 12 1.45 -1.73 24.82
N GLU A 13 1.76 -0.43 24.81
CA GLU A 13 0.77 0.64 24.88
C GLU A 13 -0.16 0.61 23.65
N LEU A 14 0.38 0.50 22.44
CA LEU A 14 -0.42 0.38 21.22
C LEU A 14 -1.28 -0.90 21.23
N LEU A 15 -0.70 -2.03 21.63
CA LEU A 15 -1.43 -3.29 21.75
C LEU A 15 -2.60 -3.19 22.75
N ALA A 16 -2.37 -2.55 23.90
CA ALA A 16 -3.41 -2.35 24.91
C ALA A 16 -4.54 -1.44 24.40
N ASP A 17 -4.20 -0.36 23.69
CA ASP A 17 -5.19 0.52 23.07
C ASP A 17 -6.05 -0.21 22.03
N LEU A 18 -5.41 -0.96 21.13
CA LEU A 18 -6.12 -1.69 20.07
C LEU A 18 -7.01 -2.81 20.63
N ARG A 19 -6.61 -3.43 21.75
CA ARG A 19 -7.41 -4.46 22.43
C ARG A 19 -8.73 -3.94 23.01
N ASN A 20 -8.93 -2.62 23.09
CA ASN A 20 -10.23 -2.05 23.41
C ASN A 20 -11.27 -2.28 22.29
N HIS A 21 -10.81 -2.54 21.07
CA HIS A 21 -11.67 -2.69 19.89
C HIS A 21 -11.49 -4.03 19.16
N TYR A 22 -10.34 -4.69 19.33
CA TYR A 22 -9.95 -5.89 18.59
C TYR A 22 -9.54 -7.06 19.50
N GLU A 23 -9.89 -8.28 19.08
CA GLU A 23 -9.33 -9.51 19.65
C GLU A 23 -8.00 -9.82 18.95
N ILE A 24 -6.87 -9.45 19.57
CA ILE A 24 -5.53 -9.60 18.99
C ILE A 24 -4.79 -10.79 19.60
N SER A 25 -4.38 -11.72 18.75
CA SER A 25 -3.60 -12.91 19.10
C SER A 25 -2.33 -13.04 18.26
N PHE A 26 -1.39 -13.85 18.74
CA PHE A 26 -0.10 -14.07 18.08
C PHE A 26 0.10 -15.55 17.77
N GLN A 27 0.52 -15.86 16.55
CA GLN A 27 0.76 -17.24 16.12
C GLN A 27 2.15 -17.39 15.49
N GLN A 28 2.90 -18.39 15.94
CA GLN A 28 4.19 -18.71 15.34
C GLN A 28 4.00 -19.33 13.95
N LYS A 29 4.76 -18.84 12.97
CA LYS A 29 4.77 -19.34 11.60
C LYS A 29 6.20 -19.25 11.03
N ASN A 30 6.60 -20.24 10.23
CA ASN A 30 7.92 -20.25 9.61
C ASN A 30 7.93 -19.38 8.35
N ILE A 31 7.90 -18.06 8.55
CA ILE A 31 7.95 -17.03 7.52
C ILE A 31 9.17 -16.12 7.75
N ASN A 32 9.59 -15.39 6.72
CA ASN A 32 10.72 -14.47 6.79
C ASN A 32 10.31 -13.01 7.02
N TYR A 33 9.04 -12.77 7.35
CA TYR A 33 8.44 -11.48 7.68
C TYR A 33 7.38 -11.68 8.79
N CYS A 34 6.82 -10.61 9.33
CA CYS A 34 5.57 -10.66 10.09
C CYS A 34 4.41 -10.31 9.17
N GLU A 35 3.23 -10.88 9.42
CA GLU A 35 2.02 -10.53 8.68
C GLU A 35 0.82 -10.56 9.62
N THR A 36 -0.16 -9.69 9.36
CA THR A 36 -1.42 -9.65 10.08
C THR A 36 -2.56 -10.19 9.22
N TYR A 37 -3.48 -10.91 9.86
CA TYR A 37 -4.76 -11.26 9.29
C TYR A 37 -5.87 -10.73 10.19
N THR A 38 -6.67 -9.80 9.68
CA THR A 38 -7.82 -9.21 10.40
C THR A 38 -9.13 -9.59 9.72
N GLN A 39 -10.08 -10.08 10.51
CA GLN A 39 -11.43 -10.36 10.05
C GLN A 39 -12.43 -10.24 11.21
N ASN A 40 -13.51 -9.48 11.02
CA ASN A 40 -14.61 -9.35 11.99
C ASN A 40 -14.11 -8.97 13.41
N GLY A 41 -13.19 -8.00 13.50
CA GLY A 41 -12.63 -7.54 14.77
C GLY A 41 -11.66 -8.53 15.44
N LYS A 42 -11.30 -9.63 14.78
CA LYS A 42 -10.26 -10.56 15.24
C LYS A 42 -9.02 -10.42 14.39
N SER A 43 -7.87 -10.26 15.02
CA SER A 43 -6.58 -10.12 14.36
C SER A 43 -5.60 -11.18 14.85
N ILE A 44 -4.90 -11.80 13.91
CA ILE A 44 -3.82 -12.75 14.17
C ILE A 44 -2.54 -12.20 13.57
N ILE A 45 -1.54 -11.92 14.41
CA ILE A 45 -0.20 -11.55 13.97
C ILE A 45 0.63 -12.84 13.88
N TYR A 46 1.05 -13.18 12.67
CA TYR A 46 1.94 -14.29 12.40
C TYR A 46 3.39 -13.82 12.44
N TYR A 47 4.24 -14.56 13.16
CA TYR A 47 5.64 -14.18 13.34
C TYR A 47 6.56 -15.40 13.41
N ASN A 48 7.84 -15.19 13.08
CA ASN A 48 8.88 -16.21 13.25
C ASN A 48 9.74 -15.88 14.47
N PRO A 49 9.74 -16.72 15.52
CA PRO A 49 10.45 -16.43 16.77
C PRO A 49 11.97 -16.33 16.62
N LYS A 50 12.54 -16.75 15.47
CA LYS A 50 13.98 -16.68 15.20
C LYS A 50 14.46 -15.32 14.71
N ILE A 51 13.56 -14.50 14.16
CA ILE A 51 13.92 -13.26 13.47
C ILE A 51 13.04 -12.06 13.85
N VAL A 52 11.95 -12.29 14.59
CA VAL A 52 11.02 -11.23 15.00
C VAL A 52 11.72 -10.18 15.87
N ASP A 53 11.39 -8.91 15.63
CA ASP A 53 11.76 -7.76 16.44
C ASP A 53 10.51 -6.94 16.81
N ASN A 54 10.70 -5.90 17.62
CA ASN A 54 9.60 -5.04 18.08
C ASN A 54 8.97 -4.29 16.91
N GLU A 55 9.81 -3.77 16.03
CA GLU A 55 9.46 -2.98 14.87
C GLU A 55 8.55 -3.77 13.92
N SER A 56 8.86 -5.04 13.67
CA SER A 56 8.02 -5.92 12.86
C SER A 56 6.64 -6.16 13.48
N ILE A 57 6.56 -6.31 14.80
CA ILE A 57 5.25 -6.47 15.48
C ILE A 57 4.47 -5.15 15.46
N VAL A 58 5.13 -4.03 15.70
CA VAL A 58 4.50 -2.70 15.66
C VAL A 58 3.99 -2.39 14.26
N HIS A 59 4.72 -2.77 13.22
CA HIS A 59 4.27 -2.65 11.83
C HIS A 59 2.90 -3.34 11.63
N GLU A 60 2.77 -4.59 12.09
CA GLU A 60 1.51 -5.32 12.01
C GLU A 60 0.40 -4.74 12.91
N LEU A 61 0.75 -4.22 14.10
CA LEU A 61 -0.19 -3.51 14.97
C LEU A 61 -0.69 -2.22 14.32
N LEU A 62 0.15 -1.53 13.54
CA LEU A 62 -0.24 -0.33 12.82
C LEU A 62 -1.21 -0.61 11.68
N HIS A 63 -1.09 -1.76 11.00
CA HIS A 63 -2.14 -2.20 10.07
C HIS A 63 -3.47 -2.46 10.78
N ILE A 64 -3.47 -3.03 12.00
CA ILE A 64 -4.69 -3.17 12.81
C ILE A 64 -5.22 -1.79 13.25
N TRP A 65 -4.33 -0.84 13.58
CA TRP A 65 -4.72 0.53 13.89
C TRP A 65 -5.40 1.24 12.71
N LEU A 66 -4.96 0.98 11.48
CA LEU A 66 -5.59 1.54 10.27
C LEU A 66 -7.00 0.98 10.03
N ASP A 67 -7.23 -0.30 10.35
CA ASP A 67 -8.51 -0.99 10.15
C ASP A 67 -9.69 -0.27 10.83
N LYS A 68 -9.45 0.44 11.94
CA LYS A 68 -10.51 1.18 12.67
C LYS A 68 -11.12 2.32 11.86
N TYR A 69 -10.41 2.82 10.85
CA TYR A 69 -10.88 3.88 9.96
C TYR A 69 -11.72 3.34 8.80
N ASN A 70 -11.71 2.03 8.56
CA ASN A 70 -12.61 1.33 7.64
C ASN A 70 -12.64 1.88 6.19
N TYR A 71 -11.52 2.43 5.71
CA TYR A 71 -11.35 2.70 4.28
C TYR A 71 -11.02 1.40 3.54
N ILE A 72 -11.44 1.28 2.27
CA ILE A 72 -11.35 0.02 1.53
C ILE A 72 -10.83 0.18 0.09
N ILE A 73 -10.11 1.27 -0.19
CA ILE A 73 -9.68 1.69 -1.54
C ILE A 73 -9.13 0.54 -2.40
N GLY A 74 -8.16 -0.23 -1.91
CA GLY A 74 -7.55 -1.31 -2.70
C GLY A 74 -8.57 -2.38 -3.13
N ASN A 75 -9.41 -2.83 -2.20
CA ASN A 75 -10.49 -3.78 -2.49
C ASN A 75 -11.57 -3.19 -3.38
N HIS A 76 -11.90 -1.91 -3.17
CA HIS A 76 -12.87 -1.18 -3.98
C HIS A 76 -12.42 -1.10 -5.45
N ILE A 77 -11.17 -0.68 -5.71
CA ILE A 77 -10.59 -0.68 -7.06
C ILE A 77 -10.69 -2.06 -7.71
N PHE A 78 -10.31 -3.12 -6.98
CA PHE A 78 -10.38 -4.48 -7.51
C PHE A 78 -11.80 -4.89 -7.89
N LEU A 79 -12.77 -4.67 -7.00
CA LEU A 79 -14.16 -5.09 -7.21
C LEU A 79 -14.82 -4.29 -8.32
N SER A 80 -14.65 -2.97 -8.35
CA SER A 80 -15.19 -2.10 -9.41
C SER A 80 -14.61 -2.43 -10.78
N CYS A 81 -13.31 -2.74 -10.86
CA CYS A 81 -12.67 -3.10 -12.13
C CYS A 81 -12.99 -4.52 -12.60
N LYS A 82 -13.49 -5.42 -11.74
CA LYS A 82 -13.57 -6.87 -11.99
C LYS A 82 -14.43 -7.24 -13.19
N SER A 83 -15.56 -6.55 -13.38
CA SER A 83 -16.49 -6.76 -14.50
C SER A 83 -16.05 -6.06 -15.79
N HIS A 84 -15.12 -5.10 -15.73
CA HIS A 84 -14.70 -4.32 -16.89
C HIS A 84 -13.69 -5.09 -17.75
N ASN A 85 -13.98 -5.23 -19.05
CA ASN A 85 -13.26 -6.11 -20.00
C ASN A 85 -11.75 -5.83 -20.20
N LYS A 86 -11.34 -4.57 -20.07
CA LYS A 86 -9.95 -4.09 -20.15
C LYS A 86 -9.33 -3.92 -18.77
N LEU A 87 -9.98 -3.20 -17.85
CA LEU A 87 -9.44 -2.90 -16.53
C LEU A 87 -9.20 -4.14 -15.67
N ASN A 88 -10.03 -5.18 -15.75
CA ASN A 88 -9.81 -6.41 -14.97
C ASN A 88 -8.49 -7.14 -15.30
N LYS A 89 -7.88 -6.84 -16.46
CA LYS A 89 -6.58 -7.38 -16.87
C LYS A 89 -5.41 -6.59 -16.29
N VAL A 90 -5.64 -5.31 -15.98
CA VAL A 90 -4.67 -4.39 -15.37
C VAL A 90 -4.74 -4.53 -13.85
N PHE A 91 -5.91 -4.24 -13.28
CA PHE A 91 -6.21 -4.26 -11.85
C PHE A 91 -6.53 -5.68 -11.36
N ARG A 92 -5.51 -6.54 -11.44
CA ARG A 92 -5.55 -7.86 -10.82
C ARG A 92 -5.42 -7.70 -9.30
N LYS A 93 -5.96 -8.66 -8.54
CA LYS A 93 -5.93 -8.65 -7.07
C LYS A 93 -4.55 -8.30 -6.50
N PHE A 94 -3.48 -8.87 -7.04
CA PHE A 94 -2.10 -8.55 -6.65
C PHE A 94 -1.75 -7.05 -6.74
N LEU A 95 -2.10 -6.36 -7.84
CA LEU A 95 -1.82 -4.93 -7.99
C LEU A 95 -2.64 -4.11 -7.00
N CYS A 96 -3.92 -4.45 -6.84
CA CYS A 96 -4.81 -3.73 -5.95
C CYS A 96 -4.40 -3.90 -4.47
N ASP A 97 -3.95 -5.09 -4.09
CA ASP A 97 -3.39 -5.36 -2.76
C ASP A 97 -2.08 -4.59 -2.55
N TYR A 98 -1.22 -4.57 -3.58
CA TYR A 98 0.01 -3.81 -3.55
C TYR A 98 -0.24 -2.30 -3.39
N ILE A 99 -1.19 -1.74 -4.15
CA ILE A 99 -1.63 -0.35 -4.01
C ILE A 99 -2.14 -0.12 -2.60
N GLY A 100 -3.09 -0.93 -2.12
CA GLY A 100 -3.64 -0.82 -0.76
C GLY A 100 -2.54 -0.80 0.30
N ASN A 101 -1.58 -1.71 0.22
CA ASN A 101 -0.47 -1.77 1.15
C ASN A 101 0.41 -0.51 1.12
N CYS A 102 0.74 -0.01 -0.08
CA CYS A 102 1.48 1.26 -0.23
C CYS A 102 0.72 2.46 0.36
N LEU A 103 -0.61 2.48 0.21
CA LEU A 103 -1.48 3.51 0.77
C LEU A 103 -1.50 3.45 2.31
N ASP A 104 -1.60 2.25 2.88
CA ASP A 104 -1.54 2.01 4.33
C ASP A 104 -0.20 2.47 4.90
N HIS A 105 0.90 2.04 4.29
CA HIS A 105 2.24 2.43 4.70
C HIS A 105 2.41 3.96 4.74
N ASN A 106 1.88 4.67 3.74
CA ASN A 106 1.89 6.14 3.72
C ASN A 106 1.19 6.76 4.93
N LYS A 107 0.12 6.15 5.44
CA LYS A 107 -0.66 6.67 6.57
C LYS A 107 -0.09 6.29 7.92
N MET A 108 0.45 5.09 8.07
CA MET A 108 0.99 4.65 9.34
C MET A 108 2.43 5.10 9.60
N TYR A 109 3.16 5.54 8.57
CA TYR A 109 4.56 5.93 8.73
C TYR A 109 4.78 7.06 9.74
N SER A 110 3.95 8.11 9.73
CA SER A 110 4.07 9.20 10.71
C SER A 110 3.88 8.69 12.13
N LYS A 111 2.85 7.86 12.37
CA LYS A 111 2.59 7.25 13.67
C LYS A 111 3.72 6.34 14.13
N TYR A 112 4.31 5.57 13.22
CA TYR A 112 5.48 4.75 13.50
C TYR A 112 6.68 5.59 14.00
N LEU A 113 6.93 6.74 13.35
CA LEU A 113 7.98 7.67 13.78
C LEU A 113 7.64 8.39 15.10
N GLU A 114 6.38 8.75 15.33
CA GLU A 114 5.90 9.36 16.58
C GLU A 114 6.09 8.42 17.78
N MET A 115 5.94 7.11 17.56
CA MET A 115 6.29 6.09 18.55
C MET A 115 7.79 6.02 18.80
N GLY A 116 8.62 6.66 17.98
CA GLY A 116 10.07 6.77 18.16
C GLY A 116 10.85 5.55 17.65
N TYR A 117 10.35 4.87 16.63
CA TYR A 117 11.08 3.83 15.90
C TYR A 117 11.87 4.41 14.73
N GLY A 118 12.97 3.74 14.37
CA GLY A 118 13.86 4.19 13.29
C GLY A 118 13.27 3.95 11.89
N PRO A 119 13.37 4.92 10.96
CA PRO A 119 12.81 4.81 9.61
C PRO A 119 13.38 3.62 8.81
N GLU A 120 14.63 3.23 9.07
CA GLU A 120 15.32 2.11 8.43
C GLU A 120 14.74 0.73 8.79
N LYS A 121 13.91 0.66 9.82
CA LYS A 121 13.24 -0.56 10.28
C LYS A 121 11.76 -0.64 9.89
N PHE A 122 11.21 0.40 9.28
CA PHE A 122 9.79 0.46 8.92
C PHE A 122 9.41 -0.61 7.89
N LEU A 123 10.29 -0.88 6.93
CA LEU A 123 10.16 -1.95 5.93
C LEU A 123 11.42 -2.80 5.92
N MET A 124 11.28 -4.09 5.66
CA MET A 124 12.41 -5.02 5.55
C MET A 124 13.42 -4.58 4.47
N ASP A 125 12.92 -3.96 3.40
CA ASP A 125 13.68 -3.44 2.27
C ASP A 125 13.72 -1.89 2.26
N ALA A 126 13.55 -1.25 3.43
CA ALA A 126 13.38 0.22 3.52
C ALA A 126 14.44 1.00 2.73
N LEU A 127 15.70 0.57 2.81
CA LEU A 127 16.84 1.22 2.15
C LEU A 127 17.01 0.85 0.68
N ASP A 128 16.30 -0.17 0.20
CA ASP A 128 16.40 -0.62 -1.18
C ASP A 128 15.57 0.26 -2.12
N GLU A 129 16.10 0.46 -3.33
CA GLU A 129 15.40 1.11 -4.43
C GLU A 129 14.11 0.35 -4.77
N LYS A 130 12.96 1.04 -4.79
CA LYS A 130 11.64 0.40 -4.99
C LYS A 130 11.37 -0.06 -6.42
N CYS A 131 12.17 0.40 -7.38
CA CYS A 131 12.12 -0.02 -8.77
C CYS A 131 13.42 0.35 -9.48
N SER A 132 14.00 -0.58 -10.24
CA SER A 132 15.20 -0.29 -11.01
C SER A 132 14.93 0.52 -12.29
N ILE A 133 15.74 1.55 -12.54
CA ILE A 133 15.72 2.32 -13.79
C ILE A 133 15.85 1.44 -15.04
N ARG A 134 16.57 0.31 -14.94
CA ARG A 134 16.76 -0.64 -16.05
C ARG A 134 15.45 -1.35 -16.40
N GLU A 135 14.65 -1.67 -15.39
CA GLU A 135 13.34 -2.29 -15.59
C GLU A 135 12.36 -1.29 -16.23
N ILE A 136 12.36 -0.04 -15.76
CA ILE A 136 11.59 1.02 -16.40
C ILE A 136 12.04 1.18 -17.85
N LYS A 137 13.34 1.25 -18.18
CA LYS A 137 13.81 1.34 -19.57
C LYS A 137 13.22 0.23 -20.47
N ARG A 138 13.11 -0.99 -19.96
CA ARG A 138 12.54 -2.18 -20.65
C ARG A 138 11.01 -2.23 -20.65
N LEU A 139 10.34 -1.35 -19.92
CA LEU A 139 8.89 -1.31 -19.85
C LEU A 139 8.31 -0.78 -21.16
N HIS A 140 7.79 -1.69 -21.99
CA HIS A 140 7.04 -1.34 -23.20
C HIS A 140 5.55 -1.49 -22.94
N LEU A 141 4.85 -0.36 -22.85
CA LEU A 141 3.39 -0.32 -22.66
C LEU A 141 2.65 -0.85 -23.88
N LYS A 142 3.21 -0.65 -25.07
CA LYS A 142 2.66 -1.08 -26.37
C LYS A 142 3.50 -2.18 -27.01
N PHE A 143 2.84 -3.07 -27.73
CA PHE A 143 3.49 -4.00 -28.67
C PHE A 143 2.61 -4.14 -29.90
N LEU A 144 3.19 -3.89 -31.09
CA LEU A 144 2.44 -3.84 -32.35
C LEU A 144 1.20 -2.93 -32.26
N GLY A 145 1.35 -1.75 -31.64
CA GLY A 145 0.28 -0.76 -31.47
C GLY A 145 -0.72 -1.06 -30.35
N ARG A 146 -0.72 -2.27 -29.76
CA ARG A 146 -1.67 -2.66 -28.71
C ARG A 146 -1.07 -2.51 -27.32
N TYR A 147 -1.83 -1.94 -26.40
CA TYR A 147 -1.42 -1.87 -25.00
C TYR A 147 -1.43 -3.25 -24.33
N LYS A 148 -0.42 -3.49 -23.48
CA LYS A 148 -0.26 -4.71 -22.71
C LYS A 148 -0.69 -4.46 -21.27
N ALA A 149 -1.78 -5.10 -20.83
CA ALA A 149 -2.29 -4.94 -19.47
C ALA A 149 -1.24 -5.20 -18.39
N LYS A 150 -0.41 -6.25 -18.54
CA LYS A 150 0.71 -6.54 -17.63
C LYS A 150 1.78 -5.43 -17.59
N SER A 151 1.98 -4.69 -18.68
CA SER A 151 2.92 -3.57 -18.71
C SER A 151 2.32 -2.33 -18.01
N ILE A 152 1.01 -2.12 -18.16
CA ILE A 152 0.29 -1.04 -17.45
C ILE A 152 0.28 -1.31 -15.95
N ASP A 153 -0.04 -2.55 -15.56
CA ASP A 153 0.03 -3.05 -14.18
C ASP A 153 1.39 -2.74 -13.53
N ARG A 154 2.49 -3.13 -14.19
CA ARG A 154 3.86 -2.80 -13.73
C ARG A 154 4.14 -1.30 -13.69
N PHE A 155 3.65 -0.54 -14.66
CA PHE A 155 3.82 0.92 -14.68
C PHE A 155 3.22 1.55 -13.41
N ILE A 156 1.98 1.18 -13.10
CA ILE A 156 1.26 1.66 -11.92
C ILE A 156 2.00 1.23 -10.66
N GLY A 157 2.38 -0.06 -10.57
CA GLY A 157 3.14 -0.59 -9.44
C GLY A 157 4.44 0.17 -9.19
N TYR A 158 5.26 0.43 -10.22
CA TYR A 158 6.50 1.19 -10.07
C TYR A 158 6.28 2.63 -9.65
N LEU A 159 5.25 3.30 -10.17
CA LEU A 159 4.99 4.68 -9.84
C LEU A 159 4.48 4.82 -8.40
N ILE A 160 3.57 3.94 -7.98
CA ILE A 160 3.07 3.88 -6.60
C ILE A 160 4.19 3.49 -5.63
N SER A 161 5.07 2.56 -5.98
CA SER A 161 6.17 2.14 -5.11
C SER A 161 7.18 3.28 -4.85
N ILE A 162 7.50 4.06 -5.87
CA ILE A 162 8.34 5.26 -5.76
C ILE A 162 7.70 6.28 -4.82
N TYR A 163 6.39 6.52 -4.96
CA TYR A 163 5.69 7.49 -4.13
C TYR A 163 5.49 7.03 -2.68
N ALA A 164 5.40 5.71 -2.48
CA ALA A 164 5.32 5.08 -1.17
C ALA A 164 6.69 4.88 -0.51
N ASP A 165 7.78 5.36 -1.10
CA ASP A 165 9.09 5.27 -0.47
C ASP A 165 9.22 6.31 0.64
N HIS A 166 9.63 5.85 1.82
CA HIS A 166 9.75 6.67 3.02
C HIS A 166 11.20 7.11 3.28
N VAL A 167 12.14 6.57 2.50
CA VAL A 167 13.56 6.92 2.56
C VAL A 167 13.90 7.90 1.42
N HIS A 168 14.88 8.77 1.65
CA HIS A 168 15.34 9.76 0.69
C HIS A 168 16.15 9.14 -0.47
N ASN A 169 15.50 8.35 -1.30
CA ASN A 169 16.04 7.87 -2.57
C ASN A 169 15.73 8.88 -3.70
N ASP A 170 16.70 9.13 -4.58
CA ASP A 170 16.50 10.03 -5.74
C ASP A 170 15.86 9.28 -6.92
N TYR A 171 14.55 9.49 -7.09
CA TYR A 171 13.78 8.93 -8.21
C TYR A 171 13.57 9.91 -9.38
N SER A 172 14.31 11.02 -9.45
CA SER A 172 14.12 12.04 -10.49
C SER A 172 14.20 11.47 -11.92
N GLU A 173 15.18 10.61 -12.20
CA GLU A 173 15.32 9.92 -13.49
C GLU A 173 14.18 8.91 -13.73
N HIS A 174 13.77 8.18 -12.70
CA HIS A 174 12.69 7.19 -12.76
C HIS A 174 11.38 7.85 -13.14
N LEU A 175 11.02 8.94 -12.43
CA LEU A 175 9.80 9.71 -12.67
C LEU A 175 9.81 10.34 -14.07
N LYS A 176 10.94 10.91 -14.50
CA LYS A 176 11.08 11.46 -15.86
C LYS A 176 10.85 10.37 -16.92
N LEU A 177 11.42 9.19 -16.72
CA LEU A 177 11.29 8.08 -17.65
C LEU A 177 9.86 7.50 -17.69
N LEU A 178 9.23 7.28 -16.53
CA LEU A 178 7.82 6.86 -16.45
C LEU A 178 6.92 7.88 -17.16
N LYS A 179 7.07 9.18 -16.86
CA LYS A 179 6.28 10.24 -17.50
C LYS A 179 6.45 10.23 -19.02
N SER A 180 7.65 10.01 -19.53
CA SER A 180 7.88 9.95 -20.99
C SER A 180 7.26 8.73 -21.69
N LYS A 181 6.92 7.65 -20.96
CA LYS A 181 6.33 6.45 -21.56
C LYS A 181 4.84 6.62 -21.84
N ASP A 182 4.12 7.26 -20.93
CA ASP A 182 2.71 7.64 -21.11
C ASP A 182 2.38 8.78 -20.13
N PRO A 183 2.40 10.05 -20.59
CA PRO A 183 2.18 11.21 -19.73
C PRO A 183 0.79 11.23 -19.09
N ASP A 184 -0.22 10.73 -19.79
CA ASP A 184 -1.60 10.70 -19.30
C ASP A 184 -1.74 9.70 -18.15
N LEU A 185 -1.26 8.46 -18.34
CA LEU A 185 -1.27 7.44 -17.29
C LEU A 185 -0.44 7.88 -16.08
N PHE A 186 0.72 8.50 -16.31
CA PHE A 186 1.52 9.08 -15.24
C PHE A 186 0.70 10.07 -14.43
N LYS A 187 0.04 11.04 -15.09
CA LYS A 187 -0.78 12.05 -14.43
C LYS A 187 -1.91 11.43 -13.60
N ILE A 188 -2.65 10.46 -14.15
CA ILE A 188 -3.78 9.81 -13.47
C ILE A 188 -3.31 9.16 -12.15
N VAL A 189 -2.22 8.41 -12.18
CA VAL A 189 -1.67 7.72 -10.99
C VAL A 189 -1.08 8.73 -10.00
N THR A 190 -0.37 9.77 -10.47
CA THR A 190 0.17 10.84 -9.63
C THR A 190 -0.93 11.62 -8.92
N ASP A 191 -2.00 11.96 -9.62
CA ASP A 191 -3.11 12.72 -9.05
C ASP A 191 -3.86 11.88 -8.01
N PHE A 192 -4.08 10.60 -8.28
CA PHE A 192 -4.62 9.65 -7.30
C PHE A 192 -3.77 9.60 -6.03
N TRP A 193 -2.45 9.42 -6.16
CA TRP A 193 -1.55 9.40 -5.01
C TRP A 193 -1.58 10.71 -4.22
N ASN A 194 -1.52 11.85 -4.91
CA ASN A 194 -1.56 13.17 -4.27
C ASN A 194 -2.88 13.43 -3.52
N LYS A 195 -4.01 12.97 -4.07
CA LYS A 195 -5.30 13.01 -3.38
C LYS A 195 -5.25 12.13 -2.13
N TRP A 196 -4.72 10.91 -2.22
CA TRP A 196 -4.57 10.02 -1.08
C TRP A 196 -3.71 10.61 0.04
N THR A 197 -2.55 11.17 -0.28
CA THR A 197 -1.67 11.77 0.75
C THR A 197 -2.41 12.84 1.56
N LYS A 198 -3.31 13.60 0.94
CA LYS A 198 -4.12 14.65 1.58
C LYS A 198 -5.39 14.14 2.24
N PHE A 199 -5.86 12.95 1.88
CA PHE A 199 -7.06 12.35 2.42
C PHE A 199 -6.91 12.10 3.92
N ASP A 200 -7.83 12.64 4.71
CA ASP A 200 -7.81 12.45 6.16
C ASP A 200 -8.58 11.17 6.52
N ILE A 201 -7.84 10.12 6.89
CA ILE A 201 -8.45 8.84 7.27
C ILE A 201 -9.16 8.90 8.63
N GLU A 202 -8.92 9.92 9.45
CA GLU A 202 -9.50 10.01 10.79
C GLU A 202 -10.91 10.60 10.80
N THR A 203 -11.31 11.26 9.72
CA THR A 203 -12.58 11.99 9.60
C THR A 203 -13.40 11.54 8.39
N ILE A 204 -13.32 10.25 8.04
CA ILE A 204 -14.04 9.70 6.88
C ILE A 204 -15.54 9.91 7.03
N ASP A 205 -16.13 10.50 6.01
CA ASP A 205 -17.57 10.78 5.92
C ASP A 205 -18.05 10.54 4.48
N PRO A 206 -19.18 9.84 4.27
CA PRO A 206 -19.69 9.53 2.93
C PRO A 206 -20.00 10.73 2.04
N ILE A 207 -20.17 11.94 2.59
CA ILE A 207 -20.61 13.14 1.85
C ILE A 207 -19.43 14.07 1.56
N TYR A 208 -18.56 14.30 2.53
CA TYR A 208 -17.53 15.36 2.45
C TYR A 208 -16.09 14.83 2.45
N ASN A 209 -15.86 13.56 2.81
CA ASN A 209 -14.52 12.98 2.91
C ASN A 209 -14.57 11.46 2.67
N SER A 210 -14.91 11.07 1.44
CA SER A 210 -15.12 9.66 1.06
C SER A 210 -13.91 9.07 0.33
N ASP A 211 -13.39 7.96 0.85
CA ASP A 211 -12.37 7.16 0.17
C ASP A 211 -12.91 6.52 -1.12
N ILE A 212 -14.21 6.21 -1.15
CA ILE A 212 -14.92 5.70 -2.32
C ILE A 212 -14.90 6.71 -3.45
N GLU A 213 -15.18 7.99 -3.19
CA GLU A 213 -15.13 9.03 -4.24
C GLU A 213 -13.73 9.15 -4.84
N LEU A 214 -12.70 9.09 -3.99
CA LEU A 214 -11.30 9.11 -4.42
C LEU A 214 -11.00 7.93 -5.35
N ALA A 215 -11.40 6.71 -4.95
CA ALA A 215 -11.19 5.50 -5.75
C ALA A 215 -12.00 5.53 -7.07
N GLU A 216 -13.27 5.95 -7.04
CA GLU A 216 -14.14 6.06 -8.22
C GLU A 216 -13.62 7.11 -9.21
N SER A 217 -13.12 8.25 -8.73
CA SER A 217 -12.47 9.25 -9.60
C SER A 217 -11.27 8.65 -10.32
N PHE A 218 -10.45 7.85 -9.64
CA PHE A 218 -9.30 7.18 -10.26
C PHE A 218 -9.73 6.10 -11.26
N ILE A 219 -10.73 5.29 -10.92
CA ILE A 219 -11.29 4.27 -11.82
C ILE A 219 -11.83 4.93 -13.09
N LEU A 220 -12.63 5.99 -12.98
CA LEU A 220 -13.21 6.70 -14.12
C LEU A 220 -12.14 7.28 -15.04
N GLU A 221 -11.10 7.90 -14.49
CA GLU A 221 -9.97 8.40 -15.28
C GLU A 221 -9.23 7.25 -16.00
N MET A 222 -9.06 6.11 -15.33
CA MET A 222 -8.47 4.90 -15.92
C MET A 222 -9.34 4.28 -17.01
N GLU A 223 -10.67 4.25 -16.85
CA GLU A 223 -11.63 3.80 -17.87
C GLU A 223 -11.52 4.67 -19.12
N GLN A 224 -11.62 5.99 -18.96
CA GLN A 224 -11.49 6.94 -20.06
C GLN A 224 -10.14 6.81 -20.77
N TRP A 225 -9.05 6.63 -20.02
CA TRP A 225 -7.73 6.45 -20.61
C TRP A 225 -7.65 5.14 -21.40
N ILE A 226 -8.07 4.01 -20.82
CA ILE A 226 -7.91 2.67 -21.43
C ILE A 226 -8.85 2.43 -22.60
N ASP A 227 -10.00 3.10 -22.65
CA ASP A 227 -10.94 3.00 -23.75
C ASP A 227 -10.46 3.73 -25.00
N ASN A 228 -9.67 4.78 -24.82
CA ASN A 228 -8.99 5.50 -25.90
C ASN A 228 -7.68 4.82 -26.37
N LYS A 229 -7.36 3.63 -25.86
CA LYS A 229 -6.11 2.88 -26.11
C LYS A 229 -6.32 1.55 -26.83
#